data_AF-A0A957MAA6-F1
#
_entry.id   AF-A0A957MAA6-F1
#
_cell.length_a   1.000
_cell.length_b   1.000
_cell.length_c   1.000
_cell.angle_alpha   90.00
_cell.angle_beta   90.00
_cell.angle_gamma   90.00
#
_symmetry.space_group_name_H-M   'P 1'
#
loop_
_entity.id
_entity.type
_entity.pdbx_description
1 polymer ?
#
loop_
_entity_poly.entity_id
_entity_poly.type
_entity_poly.pdbx_seq_one_letter_code
_entity_poly.pdbx_strand_id
1 'polypeptide(L)' 'SGNAKPGYAFEDGLAWIVEGLAALAAYAERYKVTLALENHGLMAGRSDQVRQVIDAVGSPALRANIDTGNFLLVGQ' A
#
# COMPACT_ATOMS: atom_id res chain seq x y z
N SER A 1 11.74 -0.19 -3.22
CA SER A 1 12.14 -0.29 -1.80
C SER A 1 11.28 0.56 -0.85
N GLY A 2 10.37 1.43 -1.31
CA GLY A 2 9.52 2.21 -0.37
C GLY A 2 10.32 3.13 0.56
N ASN A 3 11.52 3.55 0.15
CA ASN A 3 12.38 4.46 0.89
C ASN A 3 11.98 5.90 0.61
N ALA A 4 12.10 6.76 1.62
CA ALA A 4 11.98 8.20 1.44
C ALA A 4 12.99 8.71 0.40
N LYS A 5 12.57 9.68 -0.40
CA LYS A 5 13.43 10.35 -1.39
C LYS A 5 13.59 11.82 -1.03
N PRO A 6 14.79 12.41 -1.16
CA PRO A 6 14.98 13.84 -0.94
C PRO A 6 14.03 14.67 -1.80
N GLY A 7 13.43 15.70 -1.20
CA GLY A 7 12.51 16.61 -1.89
C GLY A 7 11.05 16.16 -1.95
N TYR A 8 10.70 15.03 -1.34
CA TYR A 8 9.32 14.54 -1.26
C TYR A 8 8.93 14.25 0.18
N ALA A 9 7.74 14.70 0.55
CA ALA A 9 7.14 14.38 1.83
C ALA A 9 6.58 12.94 1.80
N PHE A 10 6.32 12.39 2.99
CA PHE A 10 5.69 11.08 3.10
C PHE A 10 4.30 11.09 2.45
N GLU A 11 3.57 12.19 2.65
CA GLU A 11 2.23 12.43 2.18
C GLU A 11 2.15 12.43 0.65
N ASP A 12 3.18 12.95 -0.03
CA ASP A 12 3.27 12.93 -1.49
C ASP A 12 3.31 11.49 -2.00
N GLY A 13 4.18 10.67 -1.42
CA GLY A 13 4.30 9.27 -1.81
C GLY A 13 3.06 8.45 -1.46
N LEU A 14 2.42 8.72 -0.31
CA LEU A 14 1.16 8.08 0.05
C LEU A 14 0.05 8.41 -0.96
N ALA A 15 -0.07 9.68 -1.37
CA ALA A 15 -1.04 10.11 -2.36
C ALA A 15 -0.85 9.37 -3.70
N TRP A 16 0.39 9.26 -4.18
CA TRP A 16 0.68 8.52 -5.42
C TRP A 16 0.42 7.03 -5.32
N ILE A 17 0.70 6.41 -4.17
CA ILE A 17 0.39 5.00 -3.93
C ILE A 17 -1.12 4.78 -4.01
N VAL A 18 -1.92 5.62 -3.34
CA VAL A 18 -3.38 5.51 -3.36
C VAL A 18 -3.93 5.73 -4.77
N GLU A 19 -3.45 6.74 -5.49
CA GLU A 19 -3.88 7.02 -6.87
C GLU A 19 -3.59 5.84 -7.80
N GLY A 20 -2.36 5.32 -7.77
CA GLY A 20 -1.96 4.19 -8.60
C GLY A 20 -2.72 2.91 -8.27
N LEU A 21 -2.91 2.61 -6.98
CA LEU A 21 -3.66 1.44 -6.55
C LEU A 21 -5.15 1.55 -6.85
N ALA A 22 -5.75 2.75 -6.77
CA ALA A 22 -7.15 2.95 -7.13
C ALA A 22 -7.40 2.67 -8.62
N ALA A 23 -6.52 3.16 -9.50
CA ALA A 23 -6.58 2.88 -10.93
C ALA A 23 -6.41 1.37 -11.23
N LEU A 24 -5.46 0.72 -10.55
CA LEU A 24 -5.25 -0.72 -10.68
C LEU A 24 -6.43 -1.52 -10.13
N ALA A 25 -7.02 -1.13 -9.00
CA ALA A 25 -8.13 -1.85 -8.37
C ALA A 25 -9.37 -1.84 -9.27
N ALA A 26 -9.70 -0.68 -9.85
CA ALA A 26 -10.75 -0.58 -10.86
C ALA A 26 -10.48 -1.47 -12.09
N TYR A 27 -9.21 -1.61 -12.50
CA TYR A 27 -8.84 -2.57 -13.53
C TYR A 27 -9.07 -4.01 -13.07
N ALA A 28 -8.56 -4.39 -11.90
CA ALA A 28 -8.60 -5.74 -11.37
C ALA A 28 -10.02 -6.26 -11.14
N GLU A 29 -10.94 -5.40 -10.68
CA GLU A 29 -12.36 -5.75 -10.49
C GLU A 29 -13.00 -6.29 -11.77
N ARG A 30 -12.72 -5.67 -12.93
CA ARG A 30 -13.26 -6.10 -14.24
C ARG A 30 -12.88 -7.53 -14.60
N TYR A 31 -11.74 -8.00 -14.10
CA TYR A 31 -11.20 -9.33 -14.37
C TYR A 31 -11.33 -10.29 -13.19
N LYS A 32 -11.99 -9.87 -12.10
CA LYS A 32 -12.11 -10.66 -10.86
C LYS A 32 -10.75 -11.07 -10.28
N VAL A 33 -9.77 -10.19 -10.42
CA VAL A 33 -8.41 -10.36 -9.87
C VAL A 33 -8.32 -9.65 -8.53
N THR A 34 -7.61 -10.24 -7.57
CA THR A 34 -7.26 -9.58 -6.30
C THR A 34 -5.85 -8.98 -6.41
N LEU A 35 -5.74 -7.70 -6.11
CA LEU A 35 -4.47 -7.01 -5.89
C LEU A 35 -4.04 -7.21 -4.44
N ALA A 36 -2.79 -7.62 -4.26
CA ALA A 36 -2.20 -7.87 -2.95
C ALA A 36 -1.17 -6.78 -2.64
N LEU A 37 -1.49 -5.90 -1.69
CA LEU A 37 -0.57 -4.91 -1.15
C LEU A 37 0.29 -5.55 -0.07
N GLU A 38 1.56 -5.79 -0.39
CA GLU A 38 2.55 -6.27 0.55
C GLU A 38 3.09 -5.12 1.42
N ASN A 39 3.22 -5.36 2.72
CA ASN A 39 3.79 -4.38 3.63
C ASN A 39 5.32 -4.38 3.48
N HIS A 40 5.91 -3.26 3.07
CA HIS A 40 7.36 -3.17 2.88
C HIS A 40 7.87 -1.72 3.02
N GLY A 41 9.10 -1.58 3.52
CA GLY A 41 9.80 -0.30 3.61
C GLY A 41 9.18 0.67 4.62
N LEU A 42 9.44 1.97 4.47
CA LEU A 42 8.96 2.99 5.42
C LEU A 42 7.59 3.58 5.06
N MET A 43 7.16 3.40 3.80
CA MET A 43 5.94 4.01 3.27
C MET A 43 4.68 3.16 3.50
N ALA A 44 4.83 1.84 3.49
CA ALA A 44 3.74 0.88 3.74
C ALA A 44 4.23 -0.32 4.56
N GLY A 45 5.27 -0.16 5.39
CA GLY A 45 5.82 -1.25 6.18
C GLY A 45 4.98 -1.59 7.40
N ARG A 46 4.26 -0.60 7.94
CA ARG A 46 3.46 -0.75 9.15
C ARG A 46 2.01 -1.12 8.86
N SER A 47 1.38 -1.81 9.80
CA SER A 47 0.00 -2.27 9.69
C SER A 47 -1.02 -1.14 9.57
N ASP A 48 -0.81 -0.03 10.28
CA ASP A 48 -1.64 1.18 10.22
C ASP A 48 -1.53 1.87 8.85
N GLN A 49 -0.33 1.96 8.29
CA GLN A 49 -0.10 2.51 6.94
C GLN A 49 -0.76 1.66 5.86
N VAL A 50 -0.60 0.34 5.91
CA VAL A 50 -1.23 -0.60 4.96
C VAL A 50 -2.75 -0.47 5.03
N ARG A 51 -3.30 -0.44 6.24
CA ARG A 51 -4.74 -0.24 6.44
C ARG A 51 -5.20 1.11 5.88
N GLN A 52 -4.46 2.19 6.13
CA GLN A 52 -4.77 3.52 5.59
C GLN A 52 -4.84 3.51 4.06
N VAL A 53 -3.90 2.84 3.39
CA VAL A 53 -3.92 2.71 1.91
C VAL A 53 -5.14 1.93 1.43
N ILE A 54 -5.44 0.78 2.05
CA ILE A 54 -6.59 -0.05 1.67
C ILE A 54 -7.90 0.73 1.86
N ASP A 55 -8.06 1.39 3.00
CA ASP A 55 -9.25 2.18 3.33
C ASP A 55 -9.41 3.37 2.36
N ALA A 56 -8.30 4.03 1.98
CA ALA A 56 -8.32 5.16 1.05
C ALA A 56 -8.64 4.74 -0.40
N VAL A 57 -8.20 3.55 -0.83
CA VAL A 57 -8.55 3.00 -2.15
C VAL A 57 -10.01 2.54 -2.20
N GLY A 58 -10.52 1.96 -1.12
CA GLY A 58 -11.95 1.65 -0.96
C GLY A 58 -12.51 0.59 -1.93
N SER A 59 -11.66 -0.25 -2.52
CA SER A 59 -12.06 -1.30 -3.47
C SER A 59 -11.96 -2.70 -2.83
N PRO A 60 -12.97 -3.58 -3.02
CA PRO A 60 -12.91 -4.97 -2.58
C PRO A 60 -11.82 -5.80 -3.28
N ALA A 61 -11.28 -5.34 -4.41
CA ALA A 61 -10.22 -6.02 -5.15
C ALA A 61 -8.84 -5.78 -4.56
N LEU A 62 -8.63 -4.78 -3.69
CA LEU A 62 -7.35 -4.55 -3.02
C LEU A 62 -7.37 -5.14 -1.61
N ARG A 63 -6.41 -6.01 -1.30
CA ARG A 63 -6.25 -6.60 0.04
C ARG A 63 -4.80 -6.60 0.50
N ALA A 64 -4.59 -6.79 1.80
CA ALA A 64 -3.25 -6.92 2.37
C ALA A 64 -2.64 -8.30 2.06
N ASN A 65 -1.37 -8.31 1.69
CA ASN A 65 -0.50 -9.49 1.66
C ASN A 65 0.55 -9.34 2.74
N ILE A 66 0.25 -9.86 3.93
CA ILE A 66 1.07 -9.59 5.11
C ILE A 66 2.34 -10.44 5.07
N ASP A 67 3.49 -9.77 5.02
CA ASP A 67 4.81 -10.32 5.34
C ASP A 67 5.16 -9.98 6.79
N THR A 68 5.16 -11.00 7.65
CA THR A 68 5.49 -10.85 9.07
C THR A 68 6.95 -10.48 9.31
N GLY A 69 7.85 -10.82 8.40
CA GLY A 69 9.26 -10.44 8.47
C GLY A 69 9.47 -8.94 8.32
N ASN A 70 8.68 -8.29 7.46
CA ASN A 70 8.76 -6.84 7.28
C ASN A 70 8.26 -6.04 8.49
N PHE A 71 7.34 -6.60 9.30
CA PHE A 71 6.93 -5.94 10.55
C PHE A 71 8.05 -5.84 11.58
N LEU A 72 8.93 -6.84 11.65
CA LEU A 72 10.12 -6.80 12.51
C LEU A 72 11.03 -5.60 12.19
N LEU A 73 11.08 -5.17 10.92
CA LEU A 73 11.89 -4.03 10.47
C LEU A 73 11.32 -2.67 10.92
N VAL A 74 10.02 -2.61 11.23
CA VAL A 74 9.33 -1.40 11.67
C VAL A 74 8.85 -1.49 13.13
N GLY A 75 9.28 -2.52 13.86
CA GLY A 75 8.96 -2.73 15.28
C GLY A 75 7.50 -3.07 15.55
N GLN A 76 6.89 -3.91 14.70
CA GLN A 76 5.51 -4.42 14.84
C GLN A 76 5.44 -5.94 14.80
#